data_AF-A0A5J4PY89-F1
#
_entry.id   AF-A0A5J4PY89-F1
#
_cell.length_a   1.000
_cell.length_b   1.000
_cell.length_c   1.000
_cell.angle_alpha   90.00
_cell.angle_beta   90.00
_cell.angle_gamma   90.00
#
_symmetry.space_group_name_H-M   'P 1'
#
loop_
_entity.id
_entity.type
_entity.pdbx_description
1 polymer ?
#
loop_
_entity_poly.entity_id
_entity_poly.type
_entity_poly.pdbx_seq_one_letter_code
_entity_poly.pdbx_strand_id
1 'polypeptide(L)'
;MNDTEKIIEKIKAFLPYLDEHQKRVYLALEATSLGRGGKLLIESQLGISHNTINKGVNELLTGAVIVGERLRKEGGGRKKKINEEEWIHIKEFIEPHTRGEPESSLQWVSKSLRHISTALQARGIEVSHRVIGDSLKAHGFSLQANRKTYEGSGHADRDLQFEFINRKVKEYISEQQPVISVDAKKRE
;
A
#
# COMPACT_ATOMS: atom_id res chain seq x y z
N MET A 1 6.49 -49.48 24.60
CA MET A 1 6.49 -48.05 24.27
C MET A 1 7.05 -47.29 25.44
N ASN A 2 8.17 -46.62 25.22
CA ASN A 2 8.74 -45.68 26.20
C ASN A 2 7.77 -44.52 26.40
N ASP A 3 7.74 -43.93 27.61
CA ASP A 3 6.85 -42.80 27.90
C ASP A 3 7.08 -41.60 26.96
N THR A 4 8.33 -41.41 26.52
CA THR A 4 8.72 -40.43 25.51
C THR A 4 8.10 -40.68 24.13
N GLU A 5 7.96 -41.94 23.71
CA GLU A 5 7.34 -42.27 22.41
C GLU A 5 5.85 -41.92 22.42
N LYS A 6 5.16 -42.20 23.53
CA LYS A 6 3.74 -41.84 23.71
C LYS A 6 3.54 -40.32 23.66
N ILE A 7 4.45 -39.55 24.26
CA ILE A 7 4.42 -38.08 24.21
C ILE A 7 4.58 -37.58 22.78
N ILE A 8 5.55 -38.12 22.03
CA ILE A 8 5.78 -37.74 20.63
C ILE A 8 4.58 -38.07 19.74
N GLU A 9 3.96 -39.24 19.89
CA GLU A 9 2.75 -39.59 19.14
C GLU A 9 1.59 -38.64 19.45
N LYS A 10 1.38 -38.30 20.73
CA LYS A 10 0.38 -37.33 21.16
C LYS A 10 0.62 -35.96 20.51
N ILE A 11 1.86 -35.47 20.55
CA ILE A 11 2.24 -34.20 19.93
C ILE A 11 1.95 -34.26 18.42
N LYS A 12 2.39 -35.31 17.73
CA LYS A 12 2.20 -35.50 16.29
C LYS A 12 0.72 -35.48 15.90
N ALA A 13 -0.14 -36.13 16.69
CA ALA A 13 -1.58 -36.17 16.45
C ALA A 13 -2.26 -34.81 16.65
N PHE A 14 -1.75 -33.98 17.57
CA PHE A 14 -2.36 -32.70 17.92
C PHE A 14 -1.89 -31.53 17.05
N LEU A 15 -0.64 -31.55 16.57
CA LEU A 15 -0.05 -30.48 15.76
C LEU A 15 -0.88 -30.02 14.53
N PRO A 16 -1.62 -30.88 13.80
CA PRO A 16 -2.42 -30.43 12.66
C PRO A 16 -3.56 -29.47 13.02
N TYR A 17 -4.07 -29.53 14.25
CA TYR A 17 -5.19 -28.71 14.72
C TYR A 17 -4.75 -27.34 15.26
N LEU A 18 -3.45 -27.11 15.38
CA LEU A 18 -2.88 -25.89 15.91
C LEU A 18 -2.45 -24.94 14.78
N ASP A 19 -2.46 -23.65 15.08
CA ASP A 19 -1.88 -22.65 14.20
C ASP A 19 -0.35 -22.52 14.36
N GLU A 20 0.30 -21.69 13.52
CA GLU A 20 1.76 -21.57 13.52
C GLU A 20 2.32 -21.09 14.89
N HIS A 21 1.63 -20.17 15.56
CA HIS A 21 2.04 -19.63 16.85
C HIS A 21 1.79 -20.64 17.98
N GLN A 22 0.58 -21.21 18.03
CA GLN A 22 0.19 -22.24 18.98
C GLN A 22 1.13 -23.44 18.93
N LYS A 23 1.54 -23.89 17.73
CA LYS A 23 2.56 -24.94 17.57
C LYS A 23 3.88 -24.57 18.24
N ARG A 24 4.38 -23.35 18.02
CA ARG A 24 5.65 -22.89 18.64
C ARG A 24 5.58 -22.93 20.16
N VAL A 25 4.53 -22.36 20.72
CA VAL A 25 4.34 -22.27 22.17
C VAL A 25 4.16 -23.66 22.79
N TYR A 26 3.32 -24.50 22.20
CA TYR A 26 3.08 -25.86 22.68
C TYR A 26 4.35 -26.72 22.65
N LEU A 27 5.10 -26.68 21.54
CA LEU A 27 6.37 -27.42 21.43
C LEU A 27 7.42 -26.91 22.40
N ALA A 28 7.45 -25.61 22.68
CA ALA A 28 8.33 -25.05 23.69
C ALA A 28 7.99 -25.54 25.11
N LEU A 29 6.71 -25.64 25.45
CA LEU A 29 6.25 -26.21 26.71
C LEU A 29 6.68 -27.69 26.84
N GLU A 30 6.38 -28.50 25.84
CA GLU A 30 6.73 -29.93 25.84
C GLU A 30 8.25 -30.15 25.88
N ALA A 31 9.00 -29.39 25.09
CA ALA A 31 10.47 -29.43 25.11
C ALA A 31 11.05 -29.06 26.48
N THR A 32 10.41 -28.16 27.22
CA THR A 32 10.83 -27.74 28.55
C THR A 32 10.46 -28.80 29.59
N SER A 33 9.28 -29.42 29.47
CA SER A 33 8.85 -30.54 30.33
C SER A 33 9.73 -31.78 30.17
N LEU A 34 10.21 -32.07 28.96
CA LEU A 34 11.13 -33.18 28.69
C LEU A 34 12.56 -32.94 29.22
N GLY A 35 12.89 -31.71 29.60
CA GLY A 35 14.19 -31.36 30.16
C GLY A 35 15.36 -31.47 29.17
N ARG A 36 16.52 -31.92 29.65
CA ARG A 36 17.76 -31.96 28.87
C ARG A 36 17.62 -32.91 27.69
N GLY A 37 17.76 -32.40 26.46
CA GLY A 37 17.65 -33.18 25.23
C GLY A 37 16.25 -33.21 24.61
N GLY A 38 15.22 -32.67 25.28
CA GLY A 38 13.84 -32.65 24.77
C GLY A 38 13.69 -31.95 23.41
N LYS A 39 14.44 -30.85 23.20
CA LYS A 39 14.47 -30.14 21.91
C LYS A 39 15.00 -31.02 20.76
N LEU A 40 16.09 -31.75 21.01
CA LEU A 40 16.70 -32.65 20.02
C LEU A 40 15.80 -33.85 19.71
N LEU A 41 15.09 -34.36 20.74
CA LEU A 41 14.13 -35.43 20.56
C LEU A 41 12.96 -35.00 19.68
N ILE A 42 12.37 -33.83 19.96
CA ILE A 42 11.26 -33.27 19.17
C ILE A 42 11.73 -32.98 17.74
N GLU A 43 12.92 -32.41 17.55
CA GLU A 43 13.47 -32.13 16.23
C GLU A 43 13.69 -33.40 15.40
N SER A 44 14.32 -34.42 15.98
CA SER A 44 14.60 -35.68 15.30
C SER A 44 13.34 -36.49 14.97
N GLN A 45 12.34 -36.50 15.84
CA GLN A 45 11.13 -37.32 15.66
C GLN A 45 10.02 -36.63 14.87
N LEU A 46 9.89 -35.31 15.00
CA LEU A 46 8.80 -34.53 14.37
C LEU A 46 9.27 -33.68 13.19
N GLY A 47 10.58 -33.58 12.94
CA GLY A 47 11.15 -32.80 11.84
C GLY A 47 11.01 -31.28 12.02
N ILE A 48 10.80 -30.82 13.26
CA ILE A 48 10.59 -29.41 13.58
C ILE A 48 11.91 -28.80 14.01
N SER A 49 12.35 -27.77 13.29
CA SER A 49 13.63 -27.10 13.58
C SER A 49 13.71 -26.61 15.03
N HIS A 50 14.86 -26.81 15.66
CA HIS A 50 15.11 -26.27 17.00
C HIS A 50 14.91 -24.74 17.07
N ASN A 51 15.11 -24.01 15.96
CA ASN A 51 14.91 -22.55 15.91
C ASN A 51 13.46 -22.18 16.17
N THR A 52 12.51 -22.98 15.68
CA THR A 52 11.08 -22.84 15.92
C THR A 52 10.75 -23.03 17.40
N ILE A 53 11.35 -24.04 18.03
CA ILE A 53 11.18 -24.33 19.46
C ILE A 53 11.80 -23.21 20.32
N ASN A 54 13.02 -22.77 19.99
CA ASN A 54 13.69 -21.67 20.69
C ASN A 54 12.90 -20.37 20.60
N LYS A 55 12.30 -20.09 19.44
CA LYS A 55 11.41 -18.94 19.27
C LYS A 55 10.19 -19.04 20.19
N GLY A 56 9.57 -20.22 20.30
CA GLY A 56 8.48 -20.46 21.26
C GLY A 56 8.91 -20.31 22.72
N VAL A 57 10.11 -20.76 23.09
CA VAL A 57 10.66 -20.57 24.45
C VAL A 57 10.86 -19.08 24.75
N ASN A 58 11.38 -18.30 23.80
CA ASN A 58 11.51 -16.85 23.97
C ASN A 58 10.14 -16.16 24.07
N GLU A 59 9.15 -16.60 23.30
CA GLU A 59 7.77 -16.10 23.36
C GLU A 59 7.13 -16.38 24.74
N LEU A 60 7.36 -17.57 25.31
CA LEU A 60 6.94 -17.91 26.68
C LEU A 60 7.63 -17.04 27.75
N LEU A 61 8.95 -16.84 27.63
CA LEU A 61 9.73 -16.04 28.59
C LEU A 61 9.34 -14.56 28.56
N THR A 62 9.01 -14.04 27.38
CA THR A 62 8.59 -12.64 27.22
C THR A 62 7.13 -12.40 27.62
N GLY A 63 6.35 -13.47 27.83
CA GLY A 63 4.91 -13.36 28.14
C GLY A 63 4.10 -12.74 27.00
N ALA A 64 4.64 -12.75 25.77
CA ALA A 64 4.02 -12.11 24.62
C ALA A 64 2.83 -12.93 24.13
N VAL A 65 1.65 -12.69 24.68
CA VAL A 65 0.39 -13.25 24.16
C VAL A 65 0.00 -12.46 22.91
N ILE A 66 -0.02 -13.12 21.75
CA ILE A 66 -0.54 -12.50 20.53
C ILE A 66 -2.06 -12.36 20.67
N VAL A 67 -2.53 -11.15 20.95
CA VAL A 67 -3.95 -10.78 20.96
C VAL A 67 -4.25 -10.09 19.64
N GLY A 68 -4.68 -10.84 18.63
CA GLY A 68 -5.08 -10.30 17.33
C GLY A 68 -5.34 -11.37 16.27
N GLU A 69 -6.06 -11.01 15.22
CA GLU A 69 -6.39 -11.93 14.10
C GLU A 69 -5.17 -12.31 13.25
N ARG A 70 -4.08 -11.52 13.29
CA ARG A 70 -2.84 -11.79 12.52
C ARG A 70 -1.87 -12.67 13.30
N LEU A 71 -1.61 -13.87 12.77
CA LEU A 71 -0.61 -14.80 13.31
C LEU A 71 0.84 -14.39 12.99
N ARG A 72 1.05 -13.63 11.91
CA ARG A 72 2.38 -13.16 11.49
C ARG A 72 2.51 -11.66 11.69
N LYS A 73 3.70 -11.24 12.15
CA LYS A 73 4.08 -9.82 12.25
C LYS A 73 3.83 -9.09 10.94
N GLU A 74 3.55 -7.79 11.03
CA GLU A 74 3.45 -6.94 9.85
C GLU A 74 4.78 -6.87 9.10
N GLY A 75 4.70 -6.65 7.78
CA GLY A 75 5.83 -6.74 6.88
C GLY A 75 5.86 -8.04 6.05
N GLY A 76 6.89 -8.16 5.21
CA GLY A 76 7.07 -9.30 4.28
C GLY A 76 6.30 -9.19 2.97
N GLY A 77 5.45 -8.18 2.81
CA GLY A 77 4.76 -7.88 1.55
C GLY A 77 5.59 -7.04 0.58
N ARG A 78 5.17 -6.98 -0.69
CA ARG A 78 5.76 -6.09 -1.69
C ARG A 78 5.68 -4.64 -1.18
N LYS A 79 6.82 -3.95 -1.14
CA LYS A 79 6.86 -2.52 -0.78
C LYS A 79 5.93 -1.72 -1.69
N LYS A 80 5.21 -0.75 -1.12
CA LYS A 80 4.44 0.23 -1.90
C LYS A 80 5.41 0.93 -2.85
N LYS A 81 5.01 1.09 -4.11
CA LYS A 81 5.83 1.70 -5.17
C LYS A 81 5.73 3.23 -5.23
N ILE A 82 4.75 3.80 -4.54
CA ILE A 82 4.63 5.23 -4.32
C ILE A 82 4.69 5.44 -2.81
N ASN A 83 5.67 6.22 -2.37
CA ASN A 83 5.72 6.76 -1.01
C ASN A 83 4.96 8.10 -0.92
N GLU A 84 4.85 8.67 0.28
CA GLU A 84 4.14 9.93 0.49
C GLU A 84 4.82 11.11 -0.24
N GLU A 85 6.15 11.08 -0.36
CA GLU A 85 6.95 12.12 -1.03
C GLU A 85 6.69 12.13 -2.55
N GLU A 86 6.67 10.95 -3.19
CA GLU A 86 6.32 10.77 -4.60
C GLU A 86 4.86 11.14 -4.85
N TRP A 87 3.98 10.90 -3.89
CA TRP A 87 2.58 11.30 -3.98
C TRP A 87 2.41 12.82 -4.05
N ILE A 88 3.18 13.61 -3.29
CA ILE A 88 3.14 15.07 -3.36
C ILE A 88 3.39 15.56 -4.79
N HIS A 89 4.40 14.99 -5.47
CA HIS A 89 4.71 15.36 -6.85
C HIS A 89 3.62 14.93 -7.85
N ILE A 90 2.99 13.78 -7.62
CA ILE A 90 1.83 13.34 -8.42
C ILE A 90 0.67 14.31 -8.22
N LYS A 91 0.41 14.70 -6.97
CA LYS A 91 -0.68 15.61 -6.60
C LYS A 91 -0.49 17.00 -7.20
N GLU A 92 0.70 17.58 -7.11
CA GLU A 92 1.03 18.86 -7.75
C GLU A 92 0.79 18.87 -9.27
N PHE A 93 1.04 17.74 -9.94
CA PHE A 93 0.79 17.61 -11.37
C PHE A 93 -0.71 17.54 -11.69
N ILE A 94 -1.49 16.97 -10.78
CA ILE A 94 -2.90 16.68 -10.97
C ILE A 94 -3.81 17.82 -10.49
N GLU A 95 -3.45 18.55 -9.43
CA GLU A 95 -4.19 19.71 -8.91
C GLU A 95 -4.53 20.78 -9.98
N PRO A 96 -3.64 21.22 -10.89
CA PRO A 96 -4.01 22.16 -11.96
C PRO A 96 -4.98 21.57 -13.00
N HIS A 97 -5.24 20.26 -12.95
CA HIS A 97 -6.10 19.52 -13.85
C HIS A 97 -7.24 18.79 -13.10
N THR A 98 -7.41 19.09 -11.81
CA THR A 98 -8.47 18.51 -10.99
C THR A 98 -9.74 19.31 -11.23
N ARG A 99 -10.80 18.63 -11.69
CA ARG A 99 -12.14 19.22 -11.83
C ARG A 99 -13.06 18.63 -10.78
N GLY A 100 -13.85 19.50 -10.14
CA GLY A 100 -14.83 19.16 -9.13
C GLY A 100 -15.20 20.40 -8.31
N GLU A 101 -16.32 20.34 -7.60
CA GLU A 101 -16.59 21.29 -6.51
C GLU A 101 -15.61 21.02 -5.37
N PRO A 102 -15.08 22.06 -4.67
CA PRO A 102 -14.13 21.89 -3.57
C PRO A 102 -14.60 20.92 -2.47
N GLU A 103 -15.91 20.71 -2.33
CA GLU A 103 -16.54 19.85 -1.32
C GLU A 103 -16.97 18.46 -1.85
N SER A 104 -16.67 18.13 -3.11
CA SER A 104 -16.94 16.81 -3.68
C SER A 104 -16.01 15.74 -3.08
N SER A 105 -16.57 14.62 -2.61
CA SER A 105 -15.80 13.47 -2.12
C SER A 105 -14.98 12.75 -3.20
N LEU A 106 -15.25 13.02 -4.49
CA LEU A 106 -14.54 12.45 -5.63
C LEU A 106 -13.90 13.57 -6.46
N GLN A 107 -12.59 13.51 -6.63
CA GLN A 107 -11.80 14.44 -7.44
C GLN A 107 -11.45 13.79 -8.80
N TRP A 108 -11.60 14.52 -9.90
CA TRP A 108 -11.41 13.96 -11.25
C TRP A 108 -10.15 14.48 -11.93
N VAL A 109 -9.45 13.59 -12.62
CA VAL A 109 -8.25 13.91 -13.41
C VAL A 109 -8.54 13.77 -14.90
N SER A 110 -8.29 14.83 -15.69
CA SER A 110 -8.52 14.83 -17.13
C SER A 110 -7.33 14.36 -17.99
N LYS A 111 -6.12 14.30 -17.41
CA LYS A 111 -4.91 13.81 -18.09
C LYS A 111 -4.84 12.29 -18.01
N SER A 112 -4.33 11.65 -19.07
CA SER A 112 -4.16 10.19 -19.09
C SER A 112 -3.04 9.76 -18.14
N LEU A 113 -3.15 8.56 -17.57
CA LEU A 113 -2.11 7.98 -16.70
C LEU A 113 -0.74 7.91 -17.38
N ARG A 114 -0.70 7.73 -18.71
CA ARG A 114 0.55 7.70 -19.48
C ARG A 114 1.19 9.07 -19.54
N HIS A 115 0.40 10.12 -19.73
CA HIS A 115 0.90 11.49 -19.74
C HIS A 115 1.44 11.91 -18.36
N ILE A 116 0.75 11.52 -17.28
CA ILE A 116 1.23 11.72 -15.90
C ILE A 116 2.57 10.97 -15.71
N SER A 117 2.67 9.72 -16.16
CA SER A 117 3.90 8.92 -16.10
C SER A 117 5.06 9.60 -16.83
N THR A 118 4.86 10.08 -18.06
CA THR A 118 5.90 10.80 -18.83
C THR A 118 6.32 12.10 -18.16
N ALA A 119 5.38 12.87 -17.61
CA ALA A 119 5.69 14.10 -16.90
C ALA A 119 6.50 13.88 -15.61
N LEU A 120 6.19 12.80 -14.88
CA LEU A 120 6.94 12.39 -13.69
C LEU A 120 8.35 11.88 -14.05
N GLN A 121 8.47 11.12 -15.14
CA GLN A 121 9.77 10.69 -15.66
C GLN A 121 10.67 11.88 -16.01
N ALA A 122 10.12 12.94 -16.60
CA ALA A 122 10.87 14.17 -16.87
C ALA A 122 11.38 14.88 -15.61
N ARG A 123 10.79 14.60 -14.43
CA ARG A 123 11.24 15.07 -13.12
C ARG A 123 12.12 14.07 -12.37
N GLY A 124 12.53 12.97 -13.01
CA GLY A 124 13.37 11.93 -12.41
C GLY A 124 12.63 10.88 -11.59
N ILE A 125 11.29 10.87 -11.62
CA ILE A 125 10.45 9.93 -10.87
C ILE A 125 10.00 8.80 -11.81
N GLU A 126 10.58 7.62 -11.67
CA GLU A 126 10.30 6.47 -12.55
C GLU A 126 9.13 5.64 -12.02
N VAL A 127 7.91 6.05 -12.33
CA VAL A 127 6.68 5.35 -11.91
C VAL A 127 5.82 4.99 -13.12
N SER A 128 5.37 3.73 -13.17
CA SER A 128 4.52 3.26 -14.27
C SER A 128 3.08 3.74 -14.13
N HIS A 129 2.41 3.97 -15.27
CA HIS A 129 1.00 4.37 -15.35
C HIS A 129 0.05 3.53 -14.48
N ARG A 130 0.31 2.22 -14.33
CA ARG A 130 -0.52 1.33 -13.50
C ARG A 130 -0.43 1.70 -12.02
N VAL A 131 0.78 1.98 -11.55
CA VAL A 131 1.05 2.35 -10.15
C VAL A 131 0.45 3.72 -9.84
N ILE A 132 0.50 4.65 -10.79
CA ILE A 132 -0.18 5.95 -10.69
C ILE A 132 -1.69 5.76 -10.58
N GLY A 133 -2.29 4.88 -11.39
CA GLY A 133 -3.72 4.59 -11.32
C GLY A 133 -4.16 3.98 -10.00
N ASP A 134 -3.39 3.01 -9.48
CA ASP A 134 -3.65 2.40 -8.18
C ASP A 134 -3.55 3.44 -7.05
N SER A 135 -2.56 4.35 -7.12
CA SER A 135 -2.38 5.42 -6.13
C SER A 135 -3.50 6.47 -6.19
N LEU A 136 -3.91 6.87 -7.39
CA LEU A 136 -5.03 7.79 -7.56
C LEU A 136 -6.31 7.24 -6.95
N LYS A 137 -6.62 5.97 -7.21
CA LYS A 137 -7.79 5.30 -6.62
C LYS A 137 -7.70 5.25 -5.10
N ALA A 138 -6.53 4.97 -4.54
CA ALA A 138 -6.31 4.94 -3.10
C ALA A 138 -6.55 6.30 -2.43
N HIS A 139 -6.30 7.40 -3.15
CA HIS A 139 -6.51 8.78 -2.67
C HIS A 139 -7.86 9.37 -3.10
N GLY A 140 -8.81 8.56 -3.58
CA GLY A 140 -10.17 9.01 -3.91
C GLY A 140 -10.32 9.70 -5.28
N PHE A 141 -9.33 9.57 -6.16
CA PHE A 141 -9.41 10.12 -7.51
C PHE A 141 -9.99 9.11 -8.50
N SER A 142 -10.76 9.62 -9.47
CA SER A 142 -11.18 8.85 -10.64
C SER A 142 -10.76 9.52 -11.94
N LEU A 143 -10.44 8.70 -12.95
CA LEU A 143 -10.14 9.19 -14.30
C LEU A 143 -11.44 9.49 -15.03
N GLN A 144 -11.50 10.64 -15.70
CA GLN A 144 -12.63 10.99 -16.54
C GLN A 144 -12.13 11.47 -17.91
N ALA A 145 -12.65 10.86 -18.97
CA ALA A 145 -12.42 11.36 -20.32
C ALA A 145 -13.29 12.60 -20.57
N ASN A 146 -12.72 13.62 -21.20
CA ASN A 146 -13.51 14.74 -21.71
C ASN A 146 -14.42 14.23 -22.83
N ARG A 147 -15.74 14.25 -22.63
CA ARG A 147 -16.72 14.04 -23.70
C ARG A 147 -17.31 15.40 -24.07
N LYS A 148 -16.77 16.05 -25.11
CA LYS A 148 -17.38 17.23 -25.72
C LYS A 148 -18.13 16.78 -26.97
N THR A 149 -19.43 17.11 -27.04
CA THR A 149 -20.33 16.74 -28.15
C THR A 149 -20.29 17.71 -29.34
N TYR A 150 -19.65 18.87 -29.18
CA TYR A 150 -19.41 19.84 -30.25
C TYR A 150 -17.94 20.28 -30.20
N GLU A 151 -17.15 19.84 -31.18
CA GLU A 151 -15.85 20.40 -31.47
C GLU A 151 -15.90 21.15 -32.80
N GLY A 152 -15.51 22.42 -32.79
CA GLY A 152 -14.81 22.98 -33.93
C GLY A 152 -13.41 22.36 -34.00
N SER A 153 -12.84 22.25 -35.21
CA SER A 153 -11.56 21.61 -35.51
C SER A 153 -10.51 21.77 -34.40
N GLY A 154 -9.97 20.64 -33.91
CA GLY A 154 -8.95 20.63 -32.86
C GLY A 154 -7.74 21.47 -33.26
N HIS A 155 -7.59 22.65 -32.65
CA HIS A 155 -6.40 23.48 -32.78
C HIS A 155 -5.29 22.95 -31.87
N ALA A 156 -4.11 22.70 -32.45
CA ALA A 156 -2.92 22.20 -31.73
C ALA A 156 -2.51 23.08 -30.55
N ASP A 157 -2.81 24.38 -30.60
CA ASP A 157 -2.30 25.38 -29.65
C ASP A 157 -3.27 25.69 -28.50
N ARG A 158 -4.42 25.01 -28.43
CA ARG A 158 -5.42 25.25 -27.37
C ARG A 158 -4.84 24.99 -25.97
N ASP A 159 -4.08 23.90 -25.82
CA ASP A 159 -3.46 23.55 -24.54
C ASP A 159 -2.40 24.58 -24.13
N LEU A 160 -1.63 25.12 -25.09
CA LEU A 160 -0.62 26.17 -24.84
C LEU A 160 -1.25 27.44 -24.25
N GLN A 161 -2.45 27.82 -24.70
CA GLN A 161 -3.17 28.98 -24.15
C GLN A 161 -3.57 28.75 -22.68
N PHE A 162 -4.09 27.56 -22.34
CA PHE A 162 -4.46 27.23 -20.96
C PHE A 162 -3.24 27.14 -20.05
N GLU A 163 -2.13 26.59 -20.53
CA GLU A 163 -0.87 26.54 -19.78
C GLU A 163 -0.31 27.95 -19.53
N PHE A 164 -0.35 28.83 -20.53
CA PHE A 164 0.04 30.23 -20.40
C PHE A 164 -0.79 30.96 -19.33
N ILE A 165 -2.12 30.82 -19.38
CA ILE A 165 -3.02 31.43 -18.39
C ILE A 165 -2.71 30.89 -17.00
N ASN A 166 -2.58 29.57 -16.84
CA ASN A 166 -2.30 28.95 -15.54
C ASN A 166 -0.96 29.45 -14.95
N ARG A 167 0.08 29.60 -15.77
CA ARG A 167 1.36 30.18 -15.34
C ARG A 167 1.18 31.61 -14.81
N LYS A 168 0.41 32.46 -15.52
CA LYS A 168 0.12 33.83 -15.08
C LYS A 168 -0.70 33.88 -13.80
N VAL A 169 -1.70 33.01 -13.66
CA VAL A 169 -2.48 32.89 -12.43
C VAL A 169 -1.60 32.54 -11.23
N LYS A 170 -0.66 31.60 -11.39
CA LYS A 170 0.29 31.24 -10.32
C LYS A 170 1.22 32.39 -9.94
N GLU A 171 1.74 33.15 -10.92
CA GLU A 171 2.52 34.37 -10.66
C GLU A 171 1.71 35.37 -9.82
N TYR A 172 0.48 35.71 -10.25
CA TYR A 172 -0.35 36.70 -9.55
C TYR A 172 -0.75 36.25 -8.14
N ILE A 173 -1.09 34.97 -7.94
CA ILE A 173 -1.36 34.44 -6.59
C ILE A 173 -0.11 34.53 -5.70
N SER A 174 1.08 34.24 -6.24
CA SER A 174 2.33 34.35 -5.48
C SER A 174 2.66 35.79 -5.09
N GLU A 175 2.22 36.77 -5.88
CA GLU A 175 2.32 38.21 -5.61
C GLU A 175 1.15 38.75 -4.75
N GLN A 176 0.31 37.88 -4.20
CA GLN A 176 -0.89 38.23 -3.43
C GLN A 176 -1.91 39.08 -4.22
N GLN A 177 -1.90 39.00 -5.55
CA GLN A 177 -2.86 39.67 -6.42
C GLN A 177 -4.08 38.78 -6.67
N PRO A 178 -5.30 39.32 -6.56
CA PRO A 178 -6.52 38.54 -6.76
C PRO A 178 -6.69 38.18 -8.25
N VAL A 179 -7.05 36.92 -8.51
CA VAL A 179 -7.35 36.40 -9.86
C VAL A 179 -8.84 36.06 -9.93
N ILE A 180 -9.53 36.57 -10.95
CA ILE A 180 -10.94 36.28 -11.21
C ILE A 180 -11.05 35.61 -12.58
N SER A 181 -11.64 34.41 -12.62
CA SER A 181 -11.99 33.72 -13.86
C SER A 181 -13.43 34.04 -14.23
N VAL A 182 -13.65 34.61 -15.41
CA VAL A 182 -14.99 34.95 -15.94
C VAL A 182 -15.26 34.10 -17.16
N ASP A 183 -16.19 33.16 -17.06
CA ASP A 183 -16.70 32.39 -18.20
C ASP A 183 -18.01 32.98 -18.67
N ALA A 184 -18.01 33.59 -19.86
CA ALA A 184 -19.20 34.12 -20.49
C ALA A 184 -19.79 33.06 -21.41
N LYS A 185 -20.82 32.36 -20.93
CA LYS A 185 -21.61 31.47 -21.80
C LYS A 185 -22.62 32.33 -22.56
N LYS A 186 -22.60 32.28 -23.89
CA LYS A 186 -23.61 32.97 -24.71
C LYS A 186 -25.00 32.45 -24.33
N ARG A 187 -25.84 33.31 -23.75
CA ARG A 187 -27.29 33.14 -23.73
C ARG A 187 -27.80 33.83 -25.00
N GLU A 188 -28.43 33.02 -25.85
CA GLU A 188 -29.20 33.36 -27.08
C GLU A 188 -28.68 34.53 -27.92
#